data_AF-A0A5C7P863-F1
#
_entry.id   AF-A0A5C7P863-F1
#
_cell.length_a   1.000
_cell.length_b   1.000
_cell.length_c   1.000
_cell.angle_alpha   90.00
_cell.angle_beta   90.00
_cell.angle_gamma   90.00
#
_symmetry.space_group_name_H-M   'P 1'
#
loop_
_entity.id
_entity.type
_entity.pdbx_description
1 polymer ?
#
loop_
_entity_poly.entity_id
_entity_poly.type
_entity_poly.pdbx_seq_one_letter_code
_entity_poly.pdbx_strand_id
1 'polypeptide(L)'
;MKNTPEAQHAYREAIAHAMEHADMHARMLAGGHVGDEHREMHVAHACRSLDMADDLHRVMCDSIGEGLKRDEEGEEFAVPGGIENSALAQRFSEVATKVGKLPRSLRAVARQELGRVDADLLEEKLMGAKTDRAALLALKQQAVESAKVVDRAETERAIEAALDERLITPADAARMRGIDPATKTAASSPWQRSRVERFISERREGGPVAPITRPGAERTVPVADQTARPQVSGGVPIRFTEQRGATAAEAASLASDVAAKLGLDPQKMQARMAASLNG
;
A
#
# COMPACT_ATOMS: atom_id res chain seq x y z
N MET A 1 -2.89 -25.74 41.31
CA MET A 1 -2.93 -25.21 39.94
C MET A 1 -2.10 -23.93 39.87
N LYS A 2 -1.62 -23.54 38.68
CA LYS A 2 -0.93 -22.27 38.50
C LYS A 2 -1.98 -21.16 38.50
N ASN A 3 -1.93 -20.25 39.48
CA ASN A 3 -2.79 -19.06 39.51
C ASN A 3 -2.14 -17.98 38.63
N THR A 4 -2.17 -18.17 37.31
CA THR A 4 -1.66 -17.20 36.34
C THR A 4 -2.78 -16.69 35.44
N PRO A 5 -2.66 -15.47 34.87
CA PRO A 5 -3.64 -14.94 33.93
C PRO A 5 -3.88 -15.84 32.71
N GLU A 6 -2.84 -16.54 32.23
CA GLU A 6 -2.96 -17.46 31.09
C GLU A 6 -3.78 -18.69 31.45
N ALA A 7 -3.63 -19.21 32.68
CA ALA A 7 -4.46 -20.32 33.17
C ALA A 7 -5.92 -19.88 33.31
N GLN A 8 -6.16 -18.66 33.83
CA GLN A 8 -7.50 -18.07 33.90
C GLN A 8 -8.13 -17.96 32.52
N HIS A 9 -7.39 -17.43 31.55
CA HIS A 9 -7.85 -17.29 30.17
C HIS A 9 -8.21 -18.64 29.56
N ALA A 10 -7.35 -19.65 29.72
CA ALA A 10 -7.60 -21.00 29.20
C ALA A 10 -8.87 -21.64 29.80
N TYR A 11 -9.13 -21.45 31.10
CA TYR A 11 -10.39 -21.88 31.72
C TYR A 11 -11.59 -21.15 31.13
N ARG A 12 -11.49 -19.82 30.96
CA ARG A 12 -12.57 -19.03 30.36
C ARG A 12 -12.86 -19.45 28.92
N GLU A 13 -11.85 -19.76 28.11
CA GLU A 13 -12.01 -20.31 26.77
C GLU A 13 -12.66 -21.71 26.78
N ALA A 14 -12.25 -22.58 27.70
CA ALA A 14 -12.84 -23.91 27.84
C ALA A 14 -14.31 -23.87 28.27
N ILE A 15 -14.66 -22.97 29.19
CA ILE A 15 -16.05 -22.72 29.60
C ILE A 15 -16.85 -22.18 28.41
N ALA A 16 -16.31 -21.20 27.66
CA ALA A 16 -16.96 -20.65 26.47
C ALA A 16 -17.26 -21.74 25.43
N HIS A 17 -16.29 -22.61 25.16
CA HIS A 17 -16.47 -23.73 24.24
C HIS A 17 -17.56 -24.72 24.71
N ALA A 18 -17.63 -25.03 26.01
CA ALA A 18 -18.68 -25.88 26.57
C ALA A 18 -20.08 -25.23 26.45
N MET A 19 -20.19 -23.92 26.71
CA MET A 19 -21.42 -23.15 26.51
C MET A 19 -21.85 -23.12 25.05
N GLU A 20 -20.91 -22.97 24.11
CA GLU A 20 -21.20 -23.03 22.67
C GLU A 20 -21.63 -24.41 22.21
N HIS A 21 -21.07 -25.47 22.77
CA HIS A 21 -21.50 -26.83 22.50
C HIS A 21 -22.96 -27.05 22.94
N ALA A 22 -23.33 -26.54 24.12
CA ALA A 22 -24.72 -26.54 24.57
C ALA A 22 -25.64 -25.73 23.64
N ASP A 23 -25.22 -24.51 23.24
CA ASP A 23 -25.96 -23.64 22.30
C ASP A 23 -26.19 -24.34 20.95
N MET A 24 -25.19 -25.04 20.42
CA MET A 24 -25.33 -25.77 19.15
C MET A 24 -26.43 -26.83 19.22
N HIS A 25 -26.45 -27.66 20.27
CA HIS A 25 -27.49 -28.67 20.44
C HIS A 25 -28.87 -28.05 20.70
N ALA A 26 -28.94 -26.98 21.48
CA ALA A 26 -30.18 -26.26 21.70
C ALA A 26 -30.77 -25.65 20.41
N ARG A 27 -29.93 -25.08 19.54
CA ARG A 27 -30.36 -24.54 18.24
C ARG A 27 -30.81 -25.60 17.25
N MET A 28 -30.20 -26.79 17.28
CA MET A 28 -30.64 -27.91 16.45
C MET A 28 -32.09 -28.31 16.78
N LEU A 29 -32.49 -28.22 18.05
CA LEU A 29 -33.86 -28.43 18.50
C LEU A 29 -34.80 -27.30 18.03
N ALA A 30 -34.41 -26.05 18.25
CA ALA A 30 -35.23 -24.88 17.91
C ALA A 30 -35.49 -24.73 16.40
N GLY A 31 -34.54 -25.17 15.56
CA GLY A 31 -34.65 -25.05 14.11
C GLY A 31 -35.52 -26.12 13.45
N GLY A 32 -36.01 -27.13 14.17
CA GLY A 32 -36.73 -28.27 13.57
C GLY A 32 -35.89 -29.12 12.61
N HIS A 33 -34.56 -29.02 12.67
CA HIS A 33 -33.63 -29.77 11.80
C HIS A 33 -33.40 -31.21 12.29
N VAL A 34 -33.99 -31.58 13.42
CA VAL A 34 -33.78 -32.84 14.13
C VAL A 34 -35.12 -33.58 14.19
N GLY A 35 -35.12 -34.84 13.76
CA GLY A 35 -36.26 -35.74 13.89
C GLY A 35 -36.62 -35.97 15.36
N ASP A 36 -37.90 -36.20 15.63
CA ASP A 36 -38.45 -36.36 16.98
C ASP A 36 -37.69 -37.43 17.78
N GLU A 37 -37.24 -38.51 17.11
CA GLU A 37 -36.48 -39.61 17.71
C GLU A 37 -35.12 -39.20 18.32
N HIS A 38 -34.53 -38.10 17.88
CA HIS A 38 -33.21 -37.66 18.32
C HIS A 38 -33.26 -36.46 19.28
N ARG A 39 -34.45 -35.90 19.56
CA ARG A 39 -34.59 -34.70 20.40
C ARG A 39 -34.04 -34.91 21.81
N GLU A 40 -34.40 -36.02 22.45
CA GLU A 40 -33.98 -36.33 23.81
C GLU A 40 -32.45 -36.48 23.91
N MET A 41 -31.83 -37.08 22.90
CA MET A 41 -30.37 -37.18 22.80
C MET A 41 -29.72 -35.79 22.77
N HIS A 42 -30.21 -34.87 21.95
CA HIS A 42 -29.67 -33.51 21.86
C HIS A 42 -29.91 -32.69 23.14
N VAL A 43 -31.07 -32.84 23.79
CA VAL A 43 -31.31 -32.25 25.12
C VAL A 43 -30.28 -32.77 26.13
N ALA A 44 -30.05 -34.09 26.17
CA ALA A 44 -29.09 -34.68 27.08
C ALA A 44 -27.64 -34.23 26.82
N HIS A 45 -27.24 -34.07 25.56
CA HIS A 45 -25.91 -33.52 25.22
C HIS A 45 -25.78 -32.04 25.58
N ALA A 46 -26.83 -31.25 25.40
CA ALA A 46 -26.85 -29.85 25.82
C ALA A 46 -26.68 -29.74 27.35
N CYS A 47 -27.45 -30.52 28.13
CA CYS A 47 -27.32 -30.55 29.60
C CYS A 47 -25.92 -30.98 30.05
N ARG A 48 -25.36 -32.06 29.48
CA ARG A 48 -24.00 -32.50 29.81
C ARG A 48 -22.95 -31.42 29.53
N SER A 49 -23.12 -30.66 28.45
CA SER A 49 -22.21 -29.57 28.09
C SER A 49 -22.34 -28.39 29.06
N LEU A 50 -23.56 -28.08 29.52
CA LEU A 50 -23.80 -27.08 30.56
C LEU A 50 -23.20 -27.51 31.91
N ASP A 51 -23.34 -28.77 32.29
CA ASP A 51 -22.74 -29.31 33.52
C ASP A 51 -21.21 -29.26 33.45
N MET A 52 -20.61 -29.55 32.29
CA MET A 52 -19.17 -29.37 32.07
C MET A 52 -18.73 -27.91 32.23
N ALA A 53 -19.50 -26.94 31.70
CA ALA A 53 -19.21 -25.52 31.86
C ALA A 53 -19.30 -25.10 33.34
N ASP A 54 -20.29 -25.59 34.07
CA ASP A 54 -20.50 -25.37 35.50
C ASP A 54 -19.34 -25.92 36.35
N ASP A 55 -18.91 -27.15 36.06
CA ASP A 55 -17.78 -27.80 36.72
C ASP A 55 -16.46 -27.07 36.45
N LEU A 56 -16.19 -26.70 35.20
CA LEU A 56 -14.99 -25.93 34.83
C LEU A 56 -14.96 -24.58 35.55
N HIS A 57 -16.11 -23.89 35.62
CA HIS A 57 -16.22 -22.63 36.35
C HIS A 57 -15.98 -22.82 37.85
N ARG A 58 -16.54 -23.88 38.47
CA ARG A 58 -16.29 -24.20 39.88
C ARG A 58 -14.81 -24.45 40.15
N VAL A 59 -14.15 -25.27 39.32
CA VAL A 59 -12.72 -25.57 39.43
C VAL A 59 -11.89 -24.29 39.28
N MET A 60 -12.24 -23.42 38.34
CA MET A 60 -11.59 -22.12 38.15
C MET A 60 -11.71 -21.26 39.41
N CYS A 61 -12.92 -21.10 39.96
CA CYS A 61 -13.15 -20.33 41.19
C CYS A 61 -12.42 -20.92 42.41
N ASP A 62 -12.48 -22.25 42.59
CA ASP A 62 -11.84 -22.95 43.73
C ASP A 62 -10.31 -22.83 43.69
N SER A 63 -9.71 -22.76 42.50
CA SER A 63 -8.25 -22.83 42.32
C SER A 63 -7.55 -21.51 42.11
N ILE A 64 -8.28 -20.49 41.70
CA ILE A 64 -7.77 -19.17 41.35
C ILE A 64 -8.29 -18.10 42.35
N GLY A 65 -9.40 -18.41 43.04
CA GLY A 65 -10.05 -17.61 44.06
C GLY A 65 -11.36 -16.99 43.58
N GLU A 66 -12.36 -16.91 44.47
CA GLU A 66 -13.68 -16.28 44.25
C GLU A 66 -13.59 -14.79 43.83
N GLY A 67 -12.40 -14.18 43.99
CA GLY A 67 -12.11 -12.78 43.72
C GLY A 67 -11.83 -12.42 42.26
N LEU A 68 -11.92 -13.36 41.30
CA LEU A 68 -12.14 -12.95 39.91
C LEU A 68 -13.55 -12.37 39.85
N LYS A 69 -13.63 -11.06 40.09
CA LYS A 69 -14.73 -10.22 39.62
C LYS A 69 -15.12 -10.74 38.26
N ARG A 70 -16.40 -11.05 38.06
CA ARG A 70 -17.01 -11.28 36.74
C ARG A 70 -16.27 -10.40 35.75
N ASP A 71 -15.39 -11.01 34.95
CA ASP A 71 -14.54 -10.24 34.07
C ASP A 71 -15.50 -9.46 33.17
N GLU A 72 -15.40 -8.13 33.13
CA GLU A 72 -16.35 -7.33 32.34
C GLU A 72 -16.11 -7.49 30.83
N GLU A 73 -14.98 -8.09 30.48
CA GLU A 73 -14.52 -8.37 29.13
C GLU A 73 -15.10 -9.68 28.62
N GLY A 74 -15.76 -9.65 27.46
CA GLY A 74 -16.42 -10.80 26.84
C GLY A 74 -17.88 -10.56 26.54
N GLU A 75 -18.54 -11.58 26.00
CA GLU A 75 -19.96 -11.56 25.66
C GLU A 75 -20.78 -12.39 26.64
N GLU A 76 -22.01 -11.94 26.88
CA GLU A 76 -22.99 -12.70 27.64
C GLU A 76 -23.60 -13.78 26.74
N PHE A 77 -23.70 -14.99 27.26
CA PHE A 77 -24.44 -16.06 26.61
C PHE A 77 -25.93 -15.83 26.77
N ALA A 78 -26.60 -15.43 25.70
CA ALA A 78 -28.05 -15.39 25.66
C ALA A 78 -28.62 -16.81 25.61
N VAL A 79 -29.70 -17.06 26.37
CA VAL A 79 -30.46 -18.30 26.24
C VAL A 79 -30.95 -18.41 24.78
N PRO A 80 -30.68 -19.52 24.08
CA PRO A 80 -31.12 -19.67 22.71
C PRO A 80 -32.63 -19.55 22.60
N GLY A 81 -33.11 -18.70 21.68
CA GLY A 81 -34.53 -18.58 21.39
C GLY A 81 -35.08 -19.86 20.74
N GLY A 82 -36.33 -20.20 21.04
CA GLY A 82 -37.01 -21.36 20.45
C GLY A 82 -36.73 -22.70 21.12
N ILE A 83 -36.10 -22.73 22.30
CA ILE A 83 -36.04 -23.95 23.13
C ILE A 83 -37.44 -24.19 23.74
N GLU A 84 -38.14 -25.22 23.28
CA GLU A 84 -39.44 -25.62 23.86
C GLU A 84 -39.30 -26.29 25.23
N ASN A 85 -38.15 -26.93 25.49
CA ASN A 85 -37.86 -27.57 26.77
C ASN A 85 -37.51 -26.53 27.85
N SER A 86 -38.48 -26.21 28.70
CA SER A 86 -38.34 -25.22 29.78
C SER A 86 -37.22 -25.53 30.77
N ALA A 87 -36.97 -26.81 31.07
CA ALA A 87 -35.90 -27.23 31.98
C ALA A 87 -34.51 -26.97 31.39
N LEU A 88 -34.32 -27.25 30.09
CA LEU A 88 -33.07 -26.94 29.39
C LEU A 88 -32.84 -25.42 29.32
N ALA A 89 -33.87 -24.64 28.99
CA ALA A 89 -33.78 -23.19 28.95
C ALA A 89 -33.42 -22.60 30.33
N GLN A 90 -34.02 -23.13 31.40
CA GLN A 90 -33.69 -22.76 32.78
C GLN A 90 -32.24 -23.10 33.12
N ARG A 91 -31.78 -24.34 32.86
CA ARG A 91 -30.39 -24.75 33.12
C ARG A 91 -29.39 -23.88 32.37
N PHE A 92 -29.70 -23.54 31.12
CA PHE A 92 -28.86 -22.65 30.32
C PHE A 92 -28.74 -21.26 30.96
N SER A 93 -29.87 -20.69 31.39
CA SER A 93 -29.91 -19.39 32.09
C SER A 93 -29.12 -19.40 33.40
N GLU A 94 -29.27 -20.46 34.20
CA GLU A 94 -28.55 -20.65 35.46
C GLU A 94 -27.04 -20.67 35.24
N VAL A 95 -26.56 -21.50 34.32
CA VAL A 95 -25.13 -21.62 34.02
C VAL A 95 -24.60 -20.34 33.39
N ALA A 96 -25.31 -19.73 32.43
CA ALA A 96 -24.93 -18.45 31.83
C ALA A 96 -24.77 -17.33 32.87
N THR A 97 -25.70 -17.25 33.84
CA THR A 97 -25.65 -16.27 34.93
C THR A 97 -24.47 -16.50 35.87
N LYS A 98 -24.12 -17.77 36.10
CA LYS A 98 -23.01 -18.18 36.95
C LYS A 98 -21.66 -17.88 36.31
N VAL A 99 -21.45 -18.30 35.07
CA VAL A 99 -20.18 -18.14 34.35
C VAL A 99 -19.92 -16.69 33.93
N GLY A 100 -20.98 -15.89 33.74
CA GLY A 100 -20.87 -14.48 33.36
C GLY A 100 -20.36 -14.29 31.93
N LYS A 101 -19.62 -13.19 31.72
CA LYS A 101 -19.07 -12.86 30.40
C LYS A 101 -17.86 -13.72 30.07
N LEU A 102 -17.84 -14.22 28.84
CA LEU A 102 -16.81 -15.14 28.36
C LEU A 102 -16.21 -14.62 27.05
N PRO A 103 -14.96 -15.01 26.73
CA PRO A 103 -14.34 -14.66 25.45
C PRO A 103 -15.18 -15.15 24.26
N ARG A 104 -15.17 -14.36 23.18
CA ARG A 104 -15.84 -14.72 21.93
C ARG A 104 -15.07 -15.83 21.21
N SER A 105 -15.76 -16.84 20.70
CA SER A 105 -15.11 -17.80 19.79
C SER A 105 -14.93 -17.24 18.39
N LEU A 106 -13.98 -17.82 17.67
CA LEU A 106 -13.83 -17.62 16.23
C LEU A 106 -15.11 -17.95 15.46
N ARG A 107 -15.88 -18.96 15.91
CA ARG A 107 -17.16 -19.35 15.28
C ARG A 107 -18.20 -18.24 15.44
N ALA A 108 -18.29 -17.63 16.62
CA ALA A 108 -19.20 -16.51 16.87
C ALA A 108 -18.84 -15.29 16.03
N VAL A 109 -17.55 -14.94 15.97
CA VAL A 109 -17.04 -13.84 15.13
C VAL A 109 -17.32 -14.10 13.65
N ALA A 110 -17.00 -15.29 13.14
CA ALA A 110 -17.24 -15.65 11.75
C ALA A 110 -18.73 -15.60 11.39
N ARG A 111 -19.61 -16.08 12.29
CA ARG A 111 -21.06 -15.99 12.11
C ARG A 111 -21.53 -14.54 12.04
N GLN A 112 -21.06 -13.67 12.91
CA GLN A 112 -21.50 -12.27 12.95
C GLN A 112 -20.98 -11.46 11.76
N GLU A 113 -19.67 -11.49 11.53
CA GLU A 113 -19.02 -10.62 10.55
C GLU A 113 -19.18 -11.15 9.13
N LEU A 114 -19.18 -12.48 8.96
CA LEU A 114 -19.18 -13.12 7.65
C LEU A 114 -20.48 -13.87 7.35
N GLY A 115 -21.40 -13.98 8.32
CA GLY A 115 -22.69 -14.67 8.14
C GLY A 115 -22.56 -16.17 7.90
N ARG A 116 -21.36 -16.75 8.11
CA ARG A 116 -21.03 -18.15 7.78
C ARG A 116 -20.10 -18.71 8.86
N VAL A 117 -20.14 -20.02 9.04
CA VAL A 117 -19.29 -20.77 9.97
C VAL A 117 -18.68 -22.01 9.35
N ASP A 118 -19.04 -22.30 8.10
CA ASP A 118 -18.48 -23.38 7.30
C ASP A 118 -17.12 -22.94 6.75
N ALA A 119 -16.10 -23.79 6.91
CA ALA A 119 -14.72 -23.41 6.64
C ALA A 119 -14.48 -23.12 5.14
N ASP A 120 -15.02 -23.96 4.26
CA ASP A 120 -14.82 -23.84 2.82
C ASP A 120 -15.51 -22.57 2.30
N LEU A 121 -16.75 -22.34 2.74
CA LEU A 121 -17.48 -21.11 2.38
C LEU A 121 -16.85 -19.84 2.97
N LEU A 122 -16.22 -19.94 4.15
CA LEU A 122 -15.46 -18.84 4.74
C LEU A 122 -14.19 -18.54 3.95
N GLU A 123 -13.50 -19.58 3.48
CA GLU A 123 -12.33 -19.43 2.62
C GLU A 123 -12.69 -18.74 1.30
N GLU A 124 -13.77 -19.16 0.64
CA GLU A 124 -14.29 -18.52 -0.57
C GLU A 124 -14.57 -17.03 -0.36
N LYS A 125 -15.27 -16.67 0.72
CA LYS A 125 -15.56 -15.26 1.06
C LYS A 125 -14.28 -14.47 1.34
N LEU A 126 -13.33 -15.07 2.06
CA LEU A 126 -12.06 -14.43 2.37
C LEU A 126 -11.22 -14.19 1.11
N MET A 127 -11.24 -15.13 0.16
CA MET A 127 -10.60 -14.96 -1.15
C MET A 127 -11.26 -13.83 -1.96
N GLY A 128 -12.60 -13.75 -1.96
CA GLY A 128 -13.34 -12.64 -2.55
C GLY A 128 -12.92 -11.29 -1.95
N ALA A 129 -12.95 -11.17 -0.62
CA ALA A 129 -12.55 -9.94 0.08
C ALA A 129 -11.09 -9.53 -0.19
N LYS A 130 -10.17 -10.50 -0.30
CA LYS A 130 -8.77 -10.24 -0.69
C LYS A 130 -8.67 -9.69 -2.11
N THR A 131 -9.46 -10.24 -3.04
CA THR A 131 -9.53 -9.80 -4.43
C THR A 131 -10.08 -8.38 -4.53
N ASP A 132 -11.19 -8.10 -3.83
CA ASP A 132 -11.80 -6.76 -3.79
C ASP A 132 -10.85 -5.72 -3.20
N ARG A 133 -10.12 -6.08 -2.13
CA ARG A 133 -9.08 -5.22 -1.56
C ARG A 133 -7.98 -4.92 -2.56
N ALA A 134 -7.52 -5.92 -3.32
CA ALA A 134 -6.50 -5.72 -4.35
C ALA A 134 -7.00 -4.79 -5.48
N ALA A 135 -8.24 -4.99 -5.93
CA ALA A 135 -8.87 -4.13 -6.93
C ALA A 135 -9.01 -2.68 -6.44
N LEU A 136 -9.42 -2.49 -5.18
CA LEU A 136 -9.53 -1.16 -4.58
C LEU A 136 -8.18 -0.45 -4.45
N LEU A 137 -7.11 -1.19 -4.13
CA LEU A 137 -5.75 -0.62 -4.12
C LEU A 137 -5.29 -0.22 -5.52
N ALA A 138 -5.57 -1.05 -6.53
CA ALA A 138 -5.26 -0.72 -7.93
C ALA A 138 -6.03 0.53 -8.41
N LEU A 139 -7.33 0.63 -8.09
CA LEU A 139 -8.14 1.80 -8.41
C LEU A 139 -7.63 3.07 -7.72
N LYS A 140 -7.20 2.98 -6.46
CA LYS A 140 -6.59 4.13 -5.76
C LYS A 140 -5.29 4.59 -6.42
N GLN A 141 -4.45 3.66 -6.87
CA GLN A 141 -3.22 4.00 -7.59
C GLN A 141 -3.54 4.64 -8.95
N GLN A 142 -4.49 4.06 -9.69
CA GLN A 142 -4.94 4.62 -10.97
C GLN A 142 -5.53 6.03 -10.80
N ALA A 143 -6.29 6.27 -9.73
CA ALA A 143 -6.82 7.60 -9.42
C ALA A 143 -5.70 8.61 -9.19
N VAL A 144 -4.66 8.26 -8.41
CA VAL A 144 -3.48 9.12 -8.19
C VAL A 144 -2.73 9.42 -9.49
N GLU A 145 -2.48 8.40 -10.31
CA GLU A 145 -1.80 8.61 -11.59
C GLU A 145 -2.64 9.44 -12.56
N SER A 146 -3.97 9.22 -12.60
CA SER A 146 -4.88 10.03 -13.42
C SER A 146 -4.88 11.50 -12.98
N ALA A 147 -4.85 11.77 -11.67
CA ALA A 147 -4.78 13.13 -11.13
C ALA A 147 -3.47 13.81 -11.54
N LYS A 148 -2.33 13.10 -11.47
CA LYS A 148 -1.03 13.63 -11.94
C LYS A 148 -1.05 13.96 -13.43
N VAL A 149 -1.69 13.13 -14.26
CA VAL A 149 -1.82 13.38 -15.70
C VAL A 149 -2.66 14.63 -15.97
N VAL A 150 -3.79 14.78 -15.26
CA VAL A 150 -4.65 15.97 -15.36
C VAL A 150 -3.89 17.21 -14.90
N ASP A 151 -3.23 17.17 -13.74
CA ASP A 151 -2.43 18.29 -13.23
C ASP A 151 -1.32 18.70 -14.18
N ARG A 152 -0.65 17.72 -14.80
CA ARG A 152 0.39 17.99 -15.81
C ARG A 152 -0.20 18.63 -17.07
N ALA A 153 -1.33 18.15 -17.54
CA ALA A 153 -2.01 18.72 -18.71
C ALA A 153 -2.49 20.15 -18.45
N GLU A 154 -3.04 20.43 -17.26
CA GLU A 154 -3.48 21.77 -16.88
C GLU A 154 -2.30 22.72 -16.66
N THR A 155 -1.20 22.23 -16.08
CA THR A 155 0.04 23.00 -15.97
C THR A 155 0.59 23.35 -17.35
N GLU A 156 0.60 22.41 -18.31
CA GLU A 156 1.08 22.65 -19.67
C GLU A 156 0.22 23.70 -20.37
N ARG A 157 -1.12 23.61 -20.28
CA ARG A 157 -2.04 24.64 -20.81
C ARG A 157 -1.76 26.02 -20.23
N ALA A 158 -1.48 26.12 -18.93
CA ALA A 158 -1.16 27.39 -18.29
C ALA A 158 0.15 28.00 -18.82
N ILE A 159 1.17 27.17 -19.04
CA ILE A 159 2.46 27.59 -19.64
C ILE A 159 2.25 28.08 -21.07
N GLU A 160 1.51 27.33 -21.89
CA GLU A 160 1.21 27.70 -23.28
C GLU A 160 0.45 29.02 -23.36
N ALA A 161 -0.62 29.18 -22.57
CA ALA A 161 -1.38 30.44 -22.52
C ALA A 161 -0.50 31.63 -22.10
N ALA A 162 0.40 31.45 -21.14
CA ALA A 162 1.31 32.51 -20.72
C ALA A 162 2.37 32.86 -21.77
N LEU A 163 2.80 31.89 -22.60
CA LEU A 163 3.67 32.15 -23.75
C LEU A 163 2.93 32.95 -24.83
N ASP A 164 1.69 32.57 -25.14
CA ASP A 164 0.84 33.26 -26.13
C ASP A 164 0.56 34.71 -25.72
N GLU A 165 0.26 34.94 -24.44
CA GLU A 165 0.09 36.28 -23.85
C GLU A 165 1.43 37.04 -23.68
N ARG A 166 2.57 36.43 -24.00
CA ARG A 166 3.93 36.98 -23.84
C ARG A 166 4.27 37.39 -22.40
N LEU A 167 3.67 36.73 -21.42
CA LEU A 167 3.93 36.95 -19.99
C LEU A 167 5.24 36.29 -19.55
N ILE A 168 5.64 35.22 -20.24
CA ILE A 168 6.86 34.46 -19.97
C ILE A 168 7.66 34.25 -21.26
N THR A 169 8.96 33.97 -21.14
CA THR A 169 9.81 33.66 -22.29
C THR A 169 9.84 32.15 -22.58
N PRO A 170 10.22 31.72 -23.81
CA PRO A 170 10.42 30.30 -24.09
C PRO A 170 11.45 29.62 -23.17
N ALA A 171 12.45 30.36 -22.69
CA ALA A 171 13.44 29.86 -21.74
C ALA A 171 12.85 29.66 -20.34
N ASP A 172 11.92 30.52 -19.91
CA ASP A 172 11.16 30.34 -18.67
C ASP A 172 10.26 29.10 -18.75
N ALA A 173 9.55 28.92 -19.86
CA ALA A 173 8.72 27.74 -20.10
C ALA A 173 9.54 26.44 -20.11
N ALA A 174 10.74 26.43 -20.72
CA ALA A 174 11.65 25.29 -20.66
C ALA A 174 12.02 24.94 -19.21
N ARG A 175 12.38 25.93 -18.39
CA ARG A 175 12.67 25.72 -16.96
C ARG A 175 11.47 25.20 -16.17
N MET A 176 10.27 25.70 -16.43
CA MET A 176 9.03 25.22 -15.80
C MET A 176 8.77 23.75 -16.13
N ARG A 177 9.11 23.31 -17.33
CA ARG A 177 9.05 21.90 -17.76
C ARG A 177 10.21 21.03 -17.24
N GLY A 178 11.16 21.61 -16.48
CA GLY A 178 12.34 20.90 -15.98
C GLY A 178 13.45 20.71 -17.02
N ILE A 179 13.40 21.45 -18.12
CA ILE A 179 14.36 21.41 -19.21
C ILE A 179 15.33 22.58 -19.06
N ASP A 180 16.63 22.32 -19.22
CA ASP A 180 17.61 23.40 -19.30
C ASP A 180 17.48 24.12 -20.66
N PRO A 181 17.19 25.43 -20.68
CA PRO A 181 16.98 26.18 -21.92
C PRO A 181 18.21 26.25 -22.82
N ALA A 182 19.43 26.11 -22.28
CA ALA A 182 20.66 26.19 -23.06
C ALA A 182 20.99 24.86 -23.76
N THR A 183 20.79 23.75 -23.06
CA THR A 183 21.17 22.40 -23.52
C THR A 183 19.99 21.60 -24.09
N LYS A 184 18.75 22.03 -23.83
CA LYS A 184 17.49 21.36 -24.19
C LYS A 184 17.35 19.95 -23.61
N THR A 185 18.11 19.61 -22.58
CA THR A 185 18.04 18.33 -21.87
C THR A 185 17.30 18.47 -20.54
N ALA A 186 16.75 17.36 -20.05
CA ALA A 186 16.14 17.32 -18.71
C ALA A 186 17.20 17.61 -17.66
N ALA A 187 16.99 18.68 -16.87
CA ALA A 187 17.94 19.15 -15.86
C ALA A 187 17.36 19.12 -14.45
N SER A 188 16.05 19.19 -14.30
CA SER A 188 15.36 19.10 -13.01
C SER A 188 13.96 18.53 -13.14
N SER A 189 13.33 18.24 -12.00
CA SER A 189 11.89 17.94 -11.99
C SER A 189 11.09 19.13 -12.52
N PRO A 190 10.01 18.89 -13.30
CA PRO A 190 9.06 19.93 -13.68
C PRO A 190 8.49 20.65 -12.46
N TRP A 191 8.11 21.91 -12.64
CA TRP A 191 7.50 22.69 -11.57
C TRP A 191 6.10 22.18 -11.25
N GLN A 192 5.71 22.28 -9.98
CA GLN A 192 4.34 22.05 -9.58
C GLN A 192 3.42 23.15 -10.12
N ARG A 193 2.17 22.79 -10.42
CA ARG A 193 1.13 23.69 -10.93
C ARG A 193 1.04 25.01 -10.17
N SER A 194 0.90 24.93 -8.85
CA SER A 194 0.75 26.11 -7.97
C SER A 194 1.92 27.09 -8.09
N ARG A 195 3.14 26.58 -8.31
CA ARG A 195 4.32 27.41 -8.53
C ARG A 195 4.29 28.09 -9.89
N VAL A 196 3.85 27.38 -10.93
CA VAL A 196 3.70 27.94 -12.28
C VAL A 196 2.63 29.03 -12.30
N GLU A 197 1.45 28.76 -11.75
CA GLU A 197 0.35 29.72 -11.66
C GLU A 197 0.74 30.98 -10.88
N ARG A 198 1.38 30.82 -9.72
CA ARG A 198 1.87 31.97 -8.93
C ARG A 198 2.85 32.83 -9.74
N PHE A 199 3.82 32.21 -10.42
CA PHE A 199 4.79 32.95 -11.22
C PHE A 199 4.14 33.67 -12.41
N ILE A 200 3.17 33.04 -13.07
CA ILE A 200 2.43 33.67 -14.17
C ILE A 200 1.61 34.86 -13.63
N SER A 201 0.95 34.73 -12.48
CA SER A 201 0.21 35.84 -11.86
C SER A 201 1.11 37.02 -11.51
N GLU A 202 2.27 36.79 -10.92
CA GLU A 202 3.28 37.84 -10.67
C GLU A 202 3.71 38.54 -11.97
N ARG A 203 3.83 37.80 -13.08
CA ARG A 203 4.14 38.38 -14.40
C ARG A 203 2.99 39.17 -15.00
N ARG A 204 1.74 38.76 -14.76
CA ARG A 204 0.55 39.53 -15.20
C ARG A 204 0.53 40.91 -14.55
N GLU A 205 0.91 41.02 -13.28
CA GLU A 205 1.01 42.32 -12.58
C GLU A 205 2.09 43.23 -13.18
N GLY A 206 3.21 42.66 -13.63
CA GLY A 206 4.31 43.39 -14.27
C GLY A 206 4.10 43.72 -15.76
N GLY A 207 3.15 43.07 -16.42
CA GLY A 207 2.83 43.24 -17.85
C GLY A 207 3.69 42.39 -18.81
N PRO A 208 3.36 42.40 -20.12
CA PRO A 208 4.02 41.54 -21.12
C PRO A 208 5.52 41.81 -21.27
N VAL A 209 6.30 40.75 -21.51
CA VAL A 209 7.74 40.85 -21.79
C VAL A 209 7.92 41.50 -23.17
N ALA A 210 8.47 42.72 -23.18
CA ALA A 210 8.74 43.42 -24.43
C ALA A 210 9.75 42.63 -25.29
N PRO A 211 9.47 42.41 -26.58
CA PRO A 211 10.46 41.83 -27.47
C PRO A 211 11.62 42.82 -27.60
N ILE A 212 12.83 42.40 -27.20
CA ILE A 212 14.06 43.14 -27.50
C ILE A 212 14.30 42.98 -29.00
N THR A 213 13.60 43.77 -29.80
CA THR A 213 13.99 44.01 -31.19
C THR A 213 15.19 44.93 -31.09
N ARG A 214 16.41 44.44 -31.32
CA ARG A 214 17.55 45.32 -31.57
C ARG A 214 17.42 45.83 -33.01
N PRO A 215 17.02 47.09 -33.24
CA PRO A 215 17.03 47.65 -34.58
C PRO A 215 18.48 48.06 -34.86
N GLY A 216 19.15 47.32 -35.75
CA GLY A 216 20.41 47.74 -36.34
C GLY A 216 21.70 47.34 -35.61
N ALA A 217 22.70 47.02 -36.44
CA ALA A 217 24.10 46.74 -36.16
C ALA A 217 24.41 45.32 -35.66
N GLU A 218 24.44 44.39 -36.61
CA GLU A 218 25.46 43.34 -36.59
C GLU A 218 26.81 44.03 -36.40
N ARG A 219 27.33 44.00 -35.17
CA ARG A 219 28.74 44.26 -34.91
C ARG A 219 29.48 43.11 -35.58
N THR A 220 29.89 43.31 -36.82
CA THR A 220 30.93 42.50 -37.43
C THR A 220 32.15 42.62 -36.53
N VAL A 221 32.43 41.54 -35.80
CA VAL A 221 33.73 41.37 -35.17
C VAL A 221 34.71 41.25 -36.32
N PRO A 222 35.70 42.15 -36.48
CA PRO A 222 36.67 42.01 -37.56
C PRO A 222 37.43 40.70 -37.31
N VAL A 223 37.24 39.74 -38.23
CA VAL A 223 38.13 38.61 -38.37
C VAL A 223 39.47 39.21 -38.76
N ALA A 224 40.44 39.18 -37.85
CA ALA A 224 41.81 39.53 -38.17
C ALA A 224 42.28 38.61 -39.31
N ASP A 225 42.77 39.22 -40.39
CA ASP A 225 43.41 38.55 -41.52
C ASP A 225 44.45 37.55 -41.03
N GLN A 226 44.15 36.26 -41.17
CA GLN A 226 45.11 35.17 -40.98
C GLN A 226 46.00 35.02 -42.22
N THR A 227 46.73 36.08 -42.58
CA THR A 227 47.77 36.00 -43.62
C THR A 227 49.02 36.81 -43.26
N ALA A 228 49.57 36.58 -42.07
CA ALA A 228 50.99 36.83 -41.81
C ALA A 228 51.51 35.95 -40.66
N ARG A 229 52.33 34.95 -40.99
CA ARG A 229 53.15 34.23 -40.00
C ARG A 229 54.38 35.08 -39.64
N PRO A 230 54.69 35.22 -38.34
CA PRO A 230 56.06 35.24 -37.87
C PRO A 230 56.39 33.88 -37.23
N GLN A 231 57.45 33.24 -37.70
CA GLN A 231 58.03 32.07 -37.04
C GLN A 231 58.63 32.49 -35.70
N VAL A 232 58.23 31.82 -34.62
CA VAL A 232 58.96 31.86 -33.34
C VAL A 232 59.25 30.42 -32.91
N SER A 233 60.53 30.15 -32.74
CA SER A 233 61.14 28.89 -32.31
C SER A 233 60.71 28.54 -30.88
N GLY A 234 60.24 27.30 -30.66
CA GLY A 234 60.26 26.67 -29.33
C GLY A 234 58.93 26.29 -28.66
N GLY A 235 57.80 26.25 -29.38
CA GLY A 235 56.51 25.80 -28.80
C GLY A 235 56.18 24.34 -29.17
N VAL A 236 55.97 23.49 -28.17
CA VAL A 236 55.39 22.14 -28.34
C VAL A 236 54.03 22.28 -29.05
N PRO A 237 53.75 21.56 -30.15
CA PRO A 237 52.46 21.66 -30.81
C PRO A 237 51.38 21.03 -29.92
N ILE A 238 50.44 21.84 -29.42
CA ILE A 238 49.16 21.31 -28.95
C ILE A 238 48.38 20.93 -30.20
N ARG A 239 48.36 19.63 -30.53
CA ARG A 239 47.44 19.08 -31.52
C ARG A 239 46.03 19.21 -30.96
N PHE A 240 45.20 20.05 -31.58
CA PHE A 240 43.76 19.85 -31.53
C PHE A 240 43.48 18.57 -32.32
N THR A 241 43.29 17.46 -31.62
CA THR A 241 42.73 16.26 -32.23
C THR A 241 41.30 16.61 -32.63
N GLU A 242 41.06 16.68 -33.94
CA GLU A 242 39.71 16.46 -34.47
C GLU A 242 39.10 15.27 -33.73
N GLN A 243 37.88 15.46 -33.25
CA GLN A 243 37.14 14.45 -32.50
C GLN A 243 36.77 13.33 -33.46
N ARG A 244 37.74 12.46 -33.76
CA ARG A 244 37.54 11.23 -34.51
C ARG A 244 36.66 10.35 -33.64
N GLY A 245 35.46 10.02 -34.12
CA GLY A 245 34.56 9.11 -33.42
C GLY A 245 35.32 7.86 -32.99
N ALA A 246 35.17 7.49 -31.72
CA ALA A 246 35.86 6.34 -31.14
C ALA A 246 35.57 5.10 -31.98
N THR A 247 36.62 4.39 -32.38
CA THR A 247 36.45 3.11 -33.08
C THR A 247 35.89 2.08 -32.11
N ALA A 248 35.18 1.06 -32.61
CA ALA A 248 34.59 0.02 -31.78
C ALA A 248 35.62 -0.69 -30.87
N ALA A 249 36.90 -0.75 -31.30
CA ALA A 249 38.00 -1.30 -30.51
C ALA A 249 38.38 -0.42 -29.31
N GLU A 250 38.35 0.90 -29.46
CA GLU A 250 38.64 1.85 -28.38
C GLU A 250 37.51 1.89 -27.35
N ALA A 251 36.25 1.79 -27.81
CA ALA A 251 35.09 1.66 -26.94
C ALA A 251 35.12 0.35 -26.13
N ALA A 252 35.55 -0.76 -26.73
CA ALA A 252 35.70 -2.04 -26.05
C ALA A 252 36.83 -2.02 -24.99
N SER A 253 37.95 -1.36 -25.30
CA SER A 253 39.06 -1.19 -24.35
C SER A 253 38.66 -0.34 -23.14
N LEU A 254 37.92 0.76 -23.37
CA LEU A 254 37.44 1.63 -22.30
C LEU A 254 36.40 0.92 -21.42
N ALA A 255 35.49 0.15 -22.03
CA ALA A 255 34.52 -0.66 -21.30
C ALA A 255 35.19 -1.72 -20.43
N SER A 256 36.27 -2.34 -20.91
CA SER A 256 37.05 -3.31 -20.12
C SER A 256 37.77 -2.65 -18.94
N ASP A 257 38.32 -1.44 -19.13
CA ASP A 257 39.04 -0.71 -18.08
C ASP A 257 38.09 -0.19 -16.98
N VAL A 258 36.88 0.24 -17.37
CA VAL A 258 35.80 0.63 -16.45
C VAL A 258 35.24 -0.58 -15.70
N ALA A 259 35.08 -1.72 -16.38
CA ALA A 259 34.61 -2.97 -15.76
C ALA A 259 35.60 -3.46 -14.68
N ALA A 260 36.91 -3.41 -14.96
CA ALA A 260 37.95 -3.78 -14.00
C ALA A 260 37.96 -2.86 -12.76
N LYS A 261 37.74 -1.55 -12.95
CA LYS A 261 37.68 -0.58 -11.84
C LYS A 261 36.42 -0.71 -10.97
N LEU A 262 35.34 -1.26 -11.52
CA LEU A 262 34.05 -1.43 -10.83
C LEU A 262 33.78 -2.87 -10.38
N GLY A 263 34.72 -3.80 -10.59
CA GLY A 263 34.58 -5.21 -10.23
C GLY A 263 33.47 -5.94 -11.03
N LEU A 264 33.14 -5.45 -12.22
CA LEU A 264 32.10 -5.98 -13.07
C LEU A 264 32.69 -6.91 -14.14
N ASP A 265 31.96 -7.97 -14.49
CA ASP A 265 32.38 -8.91 -15.54
C ASP A 265 32.23 -8.26 -16.93
N PRO A 266 33.34 -8.01 -17.65
CA PRO A 266 33.32 -7.29 -18.93
C PRO A 266 32.55 -8.04 -20.03
N GLN A 267 32.45 -9.38 -19.98
CA GLN A 267 31.71 -10.15 -20.98
C GLN A 267 30.19 -9.91 -20.87
N LYS A 268 29.68 -9.72 -19.65
CA LYS A 268 28.25 -9.42 -19.43
C LYS A 268 27.87 -8.01 -19.90
N MET A 269 28.79 -7.05 -19.80
CA MET A 269 28.55 -5.69 -20.29
C MET A 269 28.55 -5.62 -21.83
N GLN A 270 29.48 -6.30 -22.48
CA GLN A 270 29.52 -6.36 -23.95
C GLN A 270 28.27 -7.04 -24.53
N ALA A 271 27.77 -8.10 -23.89
CA ALA A 271 26.52 -8.75 -24.28
C ALA A 271 25.29 -7.83 -24.16
N ARG A 272 25.23 -7.00 -23.11
CA ARG A 272 24.14 -6.02 -22.92
C ARG A 272 24.21 -4.86 -23.91
N MET A 273 25.40 -4.38 -24.24
CA MET A 273 25.58 -3.36 -25.28
C MET A 273 25.19 -3.87 -26.67
N ALA A 274 25.56 -5.11 -27.02
CA ALA A 274 25.16 -5.72 -28.29
C ALA A 274 23.64 -5.91 -28.40
N ALA A 275 22.98 -6.27 -27.29
CA ALA A 275 21.52 -6.40 -27.25
C ALA A 275 20.79 -5.05 -27.40
N SER A 276 21.40 -3.95 -26.93
CA SER A 276 20.82 -2.59 -27.05
C SER A 276 20.99 -1.96 -28.43
N LEU A 277 21.86 -2.50 -29.28
CA LEU A 277 22.10 -1.99 -30.64
C LEU A 277 21.26 -2.70 -31.72
N ASN A 278 20.64 -3.83 -31.38
CA ASN A 278 19.79 -4.63 -32.28
C ASN A 278 18.31 -4.66 -31.85
N GLY A 279 17.90 -3.75 -30.95
CA GLY A 279 16.52 -3.61 -30.46
C GLY A 279 15.90 -2.29 -30.88
#